data_AF-A0A9W8QH93-F1
#
_entry.id   AF-A0A9W8QH93-F1
#
_cell.length_a   1.000
_cell.length_b   1.000
_cell.length_c   1.000
_cell.angle_alpha   90.00
_cell.angle_beta   90.00
_cell.angle_gamma   90.00
#
_symmetry.space_group_name_H-M   'P 1'
#
loop_
_entity.id
_entity.type
_entity.pdbx_description
1 polymer ?
#
loop_
_entity_poly.entity_id
_entity_poly.type
_entity_poly.pdbx_seq_one_letter_code
_entity_poly.pdbx_strand_id
1 'polypeptide(L)'
;MLLPFQLVGLLHYVAIPATMAAAYIILGLLLIGREIENPFGQDVNDLPLESFCEQISSELDIIASFEKKPVVSVFYSDRNLPLYPVSTAPASVWMQRSEQKLRHTIRSKPNVIFDWKNARTERKITGEKNV
;
A
#
# COMPACT_ATOMS: atom_id res chain seq x y z
N MET A 1 10.72 -38.95 -13.65
CA MET A 1 11.46 -40.19 -13.29
C MET A 1 12.54 -40.61 -14.31
N LEU A 2 12.79 -39.85 -15.39
CA LEU A 2 13.83 -40.20 -16.38
C LEU A 2 15.21 -39.57 -16.10
N LEU A 3 15.26 -38.53 -15.28
CA LEU A 3 16.45 -37.74 -14.94
C LEU A 3 17.66 -38.57 -14.43
N PRO A 4 17.51 -39.58 -13.54
CA PRO A 4 18.66 -40.38 -13.11
C PRO A 4 19.32 -41.20 -14.23
N PHE A 5 18.54 -41.71 -15.19
CA PHE A 5 19.06 -42.48 -16.32
C PHE A 5 19.81 -41.60 -17.32
N GLN A 6 19.47 -40.31 -17.40
CA GLN A 6 20.20 -39.35 -18.23
C GLN A 6 21.54 -38.94 -17.60
N LEU A 7 21.59 -38.79 -16.27
CA LEU A 7 22.78 -38.30 -15.58
C LEU A 7 23.80 -39.40 -15.23
N VAL A 8 23.39 -40.67 -15.14
CA VAL A 8 24.30 -41.77 -14.74
C VAL A 8 25.49 -41.93 -15.70
N GLY A 9 25.30 -41.68 -17.00
CA GLY A 9 26.38 -41.76 -18.00
C GLY A 9 27.39 -40.61 -17.93
N LEU A 10 27.04 -39.49 -17.30
CA LEU A 10 27.89 -38.30 -17.18
C LEU A 10 28.56 -38.21 -15.80
N LEU A 11 27.82 -38.55 -14.73
CA LEU A 11 28.23 -38.32 -13.34
C LEU A 11 28.51 -39.61 -12.55
N HIS A 12 28.28 -40.79 -13.13
CA HIS A 12 28.45 -42.09 -12.46
C HIS A 12 27.83 -42.12 -11.06
N TYR A 13 28.61 -42.39 -10.00
CA TYR A 13 28.13 -42.46 -8.62
C TYR A 13 27.60 -41.12 -8.07
N VAL A 14 28.06 -39.99 -8.61
CA VAL A 14 27.59 -38.65 -8.21
C VAL A 14 26.17 -38.37 -8.72
N ALA A 15 25.69 -39.14 -9.71
CA ALA A 15 24.33 -39.00 -10.22
C ALA A 15 23.28 -39.25 -9.11
N ILE A 16 23.57 -40.09 -8.11
CA ILE A 16 22.63 -40.41 -7.03
C ILE A 16 22.32 -39.17 -6.16
N PRO A 17 23.30 -38.54 -5.48
CA PRO A 17 23.02 -37.34 -4.68
C PRO A 17 22.57 -36.15 -5.55
N ALA A 18 23.09 -36.02 -6.77
CA ALA A 18 22.70 -34.92 -7.67
C ALA A 18 21.23 -35.01 -8.09
N THR A 19 20.75 -36.21 -8.45
CA THR A 19 19.35 -36.41 -8.85
C THR A 19 18.40 -36.29 -7.67
N MET A 20 18.82 -36.69 -6.46
CA MET A 20 18.06 -36.41 -5.23
C MET A 20 17.89 -34.91 -4.99
N ALA A 21 18.97 -34.13 -5.07
CA ALA A 21 18.91 -32.68 -4.87
C ALA A 21 18.02 -32.01 -5.92
N ALA A 22 18.19 -32.38 -7.20
CA ALA A 22 17.36 -31.86 -8.28
C ALA A 22 15.88 -32.21 -8.10
N ALA A 23 15.58 -33.46 -7.70
CA ALA A 23 14.21 -33.89 -7.43
C ALA A 23 13.58 -33.11 -6.28
N TYR A 24 14.32 -32.88 -5.18
CA TYR A 24 13.85 -32.09 -4.05
C TYR A 24 13.49 -30.66 -4.46
N ILE A 25 14.35 -30.01 -5.25
CA ILE A 25 14.09 -28.65 -5.75
C ILE A 25 12.86 -28.61 -6.65
N ILE A 26 12.79 -29.50 -7.65
CA ILE A 26 11.69 -29.51 -8.64
C ILE A 26 10.35 -29.84 -7.97
N LEU A 27 10.33 -30.86 -7.10
CA LEU A 27 9.11 -31.25 -6.38
C LEU A 27 8.70 -30.20 -5.35
N GLY A 28 9.67 -29.58 -4.66
CA GLY A 28 9.41 -28.47 -3.75
C GLY A 28 8.76 -27.29 -4.46
N LEU A 29 9.31 -26.88 -5.61
CA LEU A 29 8.73 -25.82 -6.44
C LEU A 29 7.33 -26.18 -6.95
N LEU A 30 7.09 -27.44 -7.34
CA LEU A 30 5.78 -27.92 -7.78
C LEU A 30 4.74 -27.83 -6.65
N LEU A 31 5.11 -28.26 -5.44
CA LEU A 31 4.21 -28.23 -4.28
C LEU A 31 3.87 -26.80 -3.88
N ILE A 32 4.86 -25.91 -3.80
CA ILE A 32 4.62 -24.48 -3.55
C ILE A 32 3.72 -23.91 -4.64
N GLY A 33 4.01 -24.24 -5.90
CA GLY A 33 3.21 -23.83 -7.06
C GLY A 33 1.74 -24.23 -6.95
N ARG A 34 1.46 -25.43 -6.45
CA ARG A 34 0.10 -25.93 -6.23
C ARG A 34 -0.62 -25.15 -5.13
N GLU A 35 0.05 -24.88 -4.01
CA GLU A 35 -0.53 -24.12 -2.89
C GLU A 35 -0.84 -22.67 -3.28
N ILE A 36 -0.05 -22.06 -4.18
CA ILE A 36 -0.29 -20.67 -4.63
C ILE A 36 -1.25 -20.56 -5.82
N GLU A 37 -1.62 -21.66 -6.47
CA GLU A 37 -2.43 -21.65 -7.70
C GLU A 37 -3.85 -21.15 -7.44
N ASN A 38 -4.44 -21.55 -6.31
CA ASN A 38 -5.80 -21.16 -5.93
C ASN A 38 -5.85 -20.56 -4.52
N PRO A 39 -5.40 -19.30 -4.33
CA PRO A 39 -5.29 -18.68 -3.01
C PRO A 39 -6.66 -18.36 -2.35
N PHE A 40 -7.76 -18.65 -3.04
CA PHE A 40 -9.14 -18.40 -2.60
C PHE A 40 -9.88 -19.70 -2.28
N GLY A 41 -9.16 -20.83 -2.21
CA GLY A 41 -9.73 -22.11 -1.85
C GLY A 41 -10.05 -22.22 -0.36
N GLN A 42 -9.97 -23.44 0.16
CA GLN A 42 -10.22 -23.79 1.57
C GLN A 42 -9.04 -24.55 2.17
N ASP A 43 -7.87 -24.50 1.54
CA ASP A 43 -6.64 -25.10 2.04
C ASP A 43 -6.09 -24.26 3.21
N VAL A 44 -5.24 -24.88 4.02
CA VAL A 44 -4.67 -24.24 5.23
C VAL A 44 -3.81 -23.02 4.93
N ASN A 45 -3.24 -22.92 3.73
CA ASN A 45 -2.42 -21.79 3.30
C ASN A 45 -3.21 -20.75 2.48
N ASP A 46 -4.51 -20.96 2.26
CA ASP A 46 -5.35 -20.02 1.53
C ASP A 46 -5.72 -18.78 2.35
N LEU A 47 -6.18 -17.74 1.66
CA LEU A 47 -6.59 -16.49 2.28
C LEU A 47 -7.87 -16.68 3.11
N PRO A 48 -7.96 -16.14 4.34
CA PRO A 48 -9.14 -16.23 5.18
C PRO A 48 -10.23 -15.24 4.73
N LEU A 49 -10.89 -15.54 3.60
CA LEU A 49 -11.86 -14.65 2.97
C LEU A 49 -13.04 -14.29 3.88
N GLU A 50 -13.51 -15.25 4.68
CA GLU A 50 -14.61 -15.01 5.63
C GLU A 50 -14.27 -13.89 6.62
N SER A 51 -13.04 -13.90 7.15
CA SER A 51 -12.57 -12.87 8.07
C SER A 51 -12.47 -11.50 7.39
N PHE A 52 -12.04 -11.44 6.14
CA PHE A 52 -12.00 -10.18 5.39
C PHE A 52 -13.40 -9.65 5.10
N CYS A 53 -14.35 -10.52 4.73
CA CYS A 53 -15.73 -10.15 4.50
C CYS A 53 -16.38 -9.62 5.79
N GLU A 54 -16.16 -10.30 6.92
CA GLU A 54 -16.66 -9.86 8.23
C GLU A 54 -16.08 -8.49 8.61
N GLN A 55 -14.77 -8.29 8.42
CA GLN A 55 -14.12 -7.01 8.68
C GLN A 55 -14.71 -5.89 7.80
N ILE A 56 -14.85 -6.13 6.50
CA ILE A 56 -15.43 -5.15 5.57
C ILE A 56 -16.88 -4.84 5.95
N SER A 57 -17.68 -5.84 6.32
CA SER A 57 -19.06 -5.63 6.76
C SER A 57 -19.12 -4.78 8.03
N SER A 58 -18.26 -5.07 9.01
CA SER A 58 -18.17 -4.29 10.25
C SER A 58 -17.76 -2.83 9.98
N GLU A 59 -16.76 -2.62 9.14
CA GLU A 59 -16.34 -1.27 8.74
C GLU A 59 -17.44 -0.52 7.98
N LEU A 60 -18.16 -1.22 7.10
CA LEU A 60 -19.28 -0.65 6.36
C LEU A 60 -20.42 -0.24 7.30
N ASP A 61 -20.76 -1.07 8.28
CA ASP A 61 -21.79 -0.76 9.29
C ASP A 61 -21.41 0.45 10.13
N ILE A 62 -20.13 0.54 10.52
CA ILE A 62 -19.59 1.71 11.22
C ILE A 62 -19.74 2.95 10.34
N ILE A 63 -19.29 2.91 9.09
CA ILE A 63 -19.38 4.04 8.15
C ILE A 63 -20.85 4.44 7.91
N ALA A 64 -21.74 3.47 7.74
CA ALA A 64 -23.16 3.67 7.49
C ALA A 64 -23.90 4.22 8.72
N SER A 65 -23.39 4.00 9.94
CA SER A 65 -23.93 4.56 11.16
C SER A 65 -23.75 6.09 11.27
N PHE A 66 -22.80 6.66 10.52
CA PHE A 66 -22.59 8.10 10.49
C PHE A 66 -23.55 8.80 9.54
N GLU A 67 -24.11 9.91 9.99
CA GLU A 67 -24.91 10.78 9.13
C GLU A 67 -24.06 11.32 7.96
N LYS A 68 -24.54 11.12 6.73
CA LYS A 68 -23.92 11.69 5.54
C LYS A 68 -24.05 13.21 5.56
N LYS A 69 -23.00 13.90 6.01
CA LYS A 69 -22.93 15.37 5.92
C LYS A 69 -22.94 15.80 4.45
N PRO A 70 -23.79 16.77 4.05
CA PRO A 70 -23.78 17.25 2.69
C PRO A 70 -22.43 17.90 2.37
N VAL A 71 -21.85 17.57 1.21
CA VAL A 71 -20.51 18.02 0.79
C VAL A 71 -20.34 19.54 0.89
N VAL A 72 -21.41 20.27 0.60
CA VAL A 72 -21.48 21.74 0.70
C VAL A 72 -21.20 22.19 2.14
N SER A 73 -21.86 21.58 3.13
CA SER A 73 -21.67 21.95 4.55
C SER A 73 -20.24 21.69 5.04
N VAL A 74 -19.63 20.61 4.57
CA VAL A 74 -18.24 20.27 4.90
C VAL A 74 -17.29 21.25 4.24
N PHE A 75 -17.52 21.57 2.96
CA PHE A 75 -16.66 22.47 2.21
C PHE A 75 -16.64 23.88 2.81
N TYR A 76 -17.81 24.42 3.17
CA TYR A 76 -17.93 25.75 3.78
C TYR A 76 -17.67 25.79 5.29
N SER A 77 -17.32 24.67 5.92
CA SER A 77 -16.94 24.65 7.33
C SER A 77 -15.67 25.46 7.57
N ASP A 78 -15.61 26.23 8.66
CA ASP A 78 -14.43 27.03 9.04
C ASP A 78 -13.19 26.16 9.32
N ARG A 79 -13.39 24.87 9.58
CA ARG A 79 -12.32 23.90 9.77
C ARG A 79 -11.77 23.34 8.46
N ASN A 80 -12.44 23.55 7.34
CA ASN A 80 -11.97 23.08 6.05
C ASN A 80 -10.95 24.07 5.47
N LEU A 81 -9.69 23.64 5.41
CA LEU A 81 -8.55 24.42 4.93
C LEU A 81 -8.06 23.89 3.58
N PRO A 82 -8.74 24.21 2.45
CA PRO A 82 -8.51 23.55 1.16
C PRO A 82 -7.10 23.75 0.60
N LEU A 83 -6.42 24.84 0.99
CA LEU A 83 -5.08 25.18 0.52
C LEU A 83 -4.00 25.11 1.60
N TYR A 84 -4.26 24.43 2.72
CA TYR A 84 -3.21 24.10 3.69
C TYR A 84 -2.10 23.27 3.01
N PRO A 85 -0.80 23.48 3.31
CA PRO A 85 -0.22 24.43 4.28
C PRO A 85 0.03 25.84 3.74
N VAL A 86 -0.19 26.08 2.45
CA VAL A 86 0.07 27.36 1.77
C VAL A 86 -0.79 28.49 2.35
N SER A 87 -1.98 28.15 2.82
CA SER A 87 -2.90 29.08 3.47
C SER A 87 -3.73 28.37 4.53
N THR A 88 -3.91 29.05 5.64
CA THR A 88 -4.79 28.65 6.76
C THR A 88 -6.19 29.26 6.64
N ALA A 89 -6.51 29.90 5.51
CA ALA A 89 -7.84 30.49 5.30
C ALA A 89 -8.88 29.41 4.91
N PRO A 90 -10.11 29.49 5.47
CA PRO A 90 -11.19 28.56 5.15
C PRO A 90 -11.75 28.79 3.75
N ALA A 91 -12.55 27.84 3.26
CA ALA A 91 -13.13 27.91 1.91
C ALA A 91 -13.98 29.16 1.68
N SER A 92 -14.75 29.60 2.68
CA SER A 92 -15.58 30.82 2.63
C SER A 92 -14.77 32.07 2.25
N VAL A 93 -13.58 32.22 2.82
CA VAL A 93 -12.66 33.35 2.53
C VAL A 93 -12.05 33.21 1.14
N TRP A 94 -11.72 31.98 0.71
CA TRP A 94 -11.17 31.76 -0.64
C TRP A 94 -12.19 32.03 -1.74
N MET A 95 -13.47 31.79 -1.50
CA MET A 95 -14.56 32.10 -2.44
C MET A 95 -14.75 33.60 -2.67
N GLN A 96 -14.28 34.46 -1.75
CA GLN A 96 -14.35 35.92 -1.88
C GLN A 96 -13.13 36.52 -2.62
N ARG A 97 -12.09 35.71 -2.87
CA ARG A 97 -10.85 36.18 -3.50
C ARG A 97 -10.96 36.14 -5.02
N SER A 98 -10.17 37.00 -5.69
CA SER A 98 -10.10 37.00 -7.14
C SER A 98 -9.53 35.69 -7.68
N GLU A 99 -10.04 35.27 -8.85
CA GLU A 99 -9.58 34.07 -9.53
C GLU A 99 -8.07 34.09 -9.78
N GLN A 100 -7.51 35.26 -10.10
CA GLN A 100 -6.07 35.43 -10.30
C GLN A 100 -5.26 35.06 -9.04
N LYS A 101 -5.72 35.50 -7.86
CA LYS A 101 -5.06 35.16 -6.60
C LYS A 101 -5.17 33.67 -6.28
N LEU A 102 -6.32 33.07 -6.57
CA LEU A 102 -6.54 31.63 -6.41
C LEU A 102 -5.61 30.83 -7.32
N ARG A 103 -5.60 31.13 -8.62
CA ARG A 103 -4.73 30.47 -9.61
C ARG A 103 -3.25 30.60 -9.26
N HIS A 104 -2.80 31.79 -8.86
CA HIS A 104 -1.43 32.00 -8.40
C HIS A 104 -1.10 31.11 -7.21
N THR A 105 -1.99 31.05 -6.21
CA THR A 105 -1.77 30.25 -4.99
C THR A 105 -1.74 28.75 -5.29
N ILE A 106 -2.62 28.27 -6.18
CA ILE A 106 -2.61 26.87 -6.63
C ILE A 106 -1.30 26.57 -7.37
N ARG A 107 -0.82 27.49 -8.22
CA ARG A 107 0.43 27.31 -8.95
C ARG A 107 1.65 27.29 -8.03
N SER A 108 1.66 28.07 -6.95
CA SER A 108 2.75 28.07 -5.97
C SER A 108 2.69 26.91 -4.97
N LYS A 109 1.55 26.21 -4.87
CA LYS A 109 1.32 25.16 -3.87
C LYS A 109 2.34 24.01 -3.92
N PRO A 110 2.73 23.46 -5.08
CA PRO A 110 3.70 22.37 -5.14
C PRO A 110 5.06 22.73 -4.50
N ASN A 111 5.58 23.93 -4.79
CA ASN A 111 6.86 24.40 -4.27
C ASN A 111 6.81 24.56 -2.75
N VAL A 112 5.77 25.22 -2.24
CA VAL A 112 5.58 25.42 -0.79
C VAL A 112 5.42 24.08 -0.06
N ILE A 113 4.75 23.09 -0.66
CA ILE A 113 4.62 21.75 -0.07
C ILE A 113 5.98 21.05 -0.02
N PHE A 114 6.80 21.18 -1.06
CA PHE A 114 8.14 20.59 -1.12
C PHE A 114 9.04 21.17 -0.02
N ASP A 115 9.11 22.50 0.09
CA ASP A 115 9.90 23.20 1.11
C ASP A 115 9.43 22.83 2.53
N TRP A 116 8.12 22.78 2.73
CA TRP A 116 7.52 22.41 4.02
C TRP A 116 7.85 20.97 4.43
N LYS A 117 7.85 20.02 3.49
CA LYS A 117 8.26 18.63 3.75
C LYS A 117 9.74 18.55 4.12
N ASN A 118 10.62 19.22 3.38
CA ASN A 118 12.06 19.22 3.64
C ASN A 118 12.38 19.80 5.02
N ALA A 119 11.77 20.94 5.38
CA ALA A 119 11.95 21.56 6.69
C ALA A 119 11.46 20.67 7.86
N ARG A 120 10.47 19.79 7.64
CA ARG A 120 10.04 18.80 8.63
C ARG A 120 11.05 17.67 8.79
N THR A 121 11.60 17.18 7.68
CA THR A 121 12.63 16.13 7.67
C THR A 121 13.89 16.60 8.39
N GLU A 122 14.35 17.82 8.12
CA GLU A 122 15.52 18.43 8.78
C GLU A 122 15.34 18.57 10.30
N ARG A 123 14.15 19.01 10.74
CA ARG A 123 13.81 19.07 12.16
C ARG A 123 13.80 17.69 12.83
N LYS A 124 13.31 16.66 12.14
CA LYS A 124 13.31 15.29 12.66
C LYS A 124 14.74 14.77 12.86
N ILE A 125 15.61 14.97 11.87
CA ILE A 125 17.03 14.57 11.91
C ILE A 125 17.78 15.31 13.03
N THR A 126 17.50 16.60 13.23
CA THR A 126 18.12 17.41 14.30
C THR A 126 17.60 16.99 15.68
N GLY A 127 16.31 16.67 15.81
CA GLY A 127 15.72 16.16 17.04
C GLY A 127 16.27 14.78 17.44
N GLU A 128 16.56 13.92 16.48
CA GLU A 128 17.11 12.57 16.70
C GLU A 128 18.60 12.58 17.09
N LYS A 129 19.35 13.63 16.72
CA LYS A 129 20.77 13.82 17.11
C LYS A 129 20.97 14.41 18.50
N ASN A 130 19.92 14.95 19.11
CA ASN A 130 19.95 15.59 20.44
C ASN A 130 19.34 14.71 21.54
N VAL A 131 19.18 13.40 21.28
CA VAL A 131 18.74 12.37 22.22
C VAL A 131 19.82 11.30 22.33
#